data_AF-A0A9E0TIP3-F1
#
_entry.id   AF-A0A9E0TIP3-F1
#
_cell.length_a   1.000
_cell.length_b   1.000
_cell.length_c   1.000
_cell.angle_alpha   90.00
_cell.angle_beta   90.00
_cell.angle_gamma   90.00
#
_symmetry.space_group_name_H-M   'P 1'
#
loop_
_entity.id
_entity.type
_entity.pdbx_description
1 polymer ?
#
loop_
_entity_poly.entity_id
_entity_poly.type
_entity_poly.pdbx_seq_one_letter_code
_entity_poly.pdbx_strand_id
1 'polypeptide(L)'
;MNKLRDRLAALSAERLQGIGRGIEKESLRARPDGTLALTPHPAALGAPLTHPHITTDYSESLIELVTGVHRDAAACLNELTEIHQVVAHEMAAIGDESLWVASMPCRLPTDENIPLGVYGTSNVGRAKSVYRMGLGHRYGRRMQTIAGIHYNWSLPGLGNDDYFGLIRNFRRNAFLLLVLFGASPVLDAPFVAGRDHGLQPLGEASMYLPHATSLRMGRLGYQSDAQASLNVSYNCLDSYANSLEAALTQPYPAYEAIGIRNLGGEYNQLAT
;
A
#
# COMPACT_ATOMS: atom_id res chain seq x y z
N MET A 1 9.38 -26.58 31.83
CA MET A 1 10.17 -25.50 31.20
C MET A 1 9.36 -24.87 30.08
N ASN A 2 9.26 -23.54 30.06
CA ASN A 2 8.47 -22.83 29.06
C ASN A 2 9.28 -22.79 27.74
N LYS A 3 8.86 -23.59 26.75
CA LYS A 3 9.49 -23.67 25.40
C LYS A 3 9.74 -22.30 24.76
N LEU A 4 8.98 -21.26 25.13
CA LEU A 4 9.22 -19.90 24.66
C LEU A 4 10.48 -19.27 25.25
N ARG A 5 10.72 -19.42 26.57
CA ARG A 5 11.91 -18.86 27.23
C ARG A 5 13.18 -19.50 26.68
N ASP A 6 13.17 -20.80 26.46
CA ASP A 6 14.31 -21.53 25.91
C ASP A 6 14.60 -21.06 24.47
N ARG A 7 13.55 -20.84 23.66
CA ARG A 7 13.69 -20.29 22.29
C ARG A 7 14.19 -18.86 22.25
N LEU A 8 13.74 -18.02 23.19
CA LEU A 8 14.22 -16.64 23.30
C LEU A 8 15.68 -16.60 23.77
N ALA A 9 16.04 -17.45 24.74
CA ALA A 9 17.42 -17.57 25.22
C ALA A 9 18.40 -18.11 24.16
N ALA A 10 17.89 -18.86 23.16
CA ALA A 10 18.69 -19.33 22.03
C ALA A 10 19.04 -18.23 21.00
N LEU A 11 18.46 -17.03 21.10
CA LEU A 11 18.81 -15.89 20.26
C LEU A 11 20.02 -15.16 20.85
N SER A 12 21.16 -15.21 20.17
CA SER A 12 22.35 -14.47 20.60
C SER A 12 22.17 -12.96 20.42
N ALA A 13 22.85 -12.17 21.25
CA ALA A 13 22.86 -10.71 21.13
C ALA A 13 23.32 -10.27 19.73
N GLU A 14 24.36 -10.91 19.19
CA GLU A 14 24.87 -10.65 17.83
C GLU A 14 23.80 -10.89 16.76
N ARG A 15 23.03 -11.98 16.88
CA ARG A 15 21.94 -12.29 15.95
C ARG A 15 20.83 -11.23 16.00
N LEU A 16 20.46 -10.77 17.20
CA LEU A 16 19.47 -9.72 17.39
C LEU A 16 19.95 -8.35 16.88
N GLN A 17 21.24 -8.03 17.06
CA GLN A 17 21.87 -6.83 16.51
C GLN A 17 21.98 -6.87 14.97
N GLY A 18 21.92 -8.07 14.38
CA GLY A 18 21.92 -8.27 12.94
C GLY A 18 20.55 -8.13 12.25
N ILE A 19 19.47 -7.80 12.98
CA ILE A 19 18.14 -7.57 12.38
C ILE A 19 18.21 -6.47 11.32
N GLY A 20 17.75 -6.76 10.10
CA GLY A 20 17.57 -5.79 9.03
C GLY A 20 16.16 -5.21 9.03
N ARG A 21 16.04 -3.91 8.71
CA ARG A 21 14.77 -3.18 8.63
C ARG A 21 14.75 -2.24 7.44
N GLY A 22 13.60 -2.04 6.83
CA GLY A 22 13.35 -0.98 5.85
C GLY A 22 11.90 -0.50 5.96
N ILE A 23 11.64 0.71 5.49
CA ILE A 23 10.31 1.31 5.52
C ILE A 23 9.91 1.73 4.11
N GLU A 24 8.71 1.35 3.71
CA GLU A 24 7.98 2.01 2.63
C GLU A 24 6.86 2.84 3.26
N LYS A 25 6.70 4.10 2.83
CA LYS A 25 5.67 5.00 3.32
C LYS A 25 4.98 5.68 2.16
N GLU A 26 3.67 5.46 2.06
CA GLU A 26 2.84 6.11 1.05
C GLU A 26 2.20 7.40 1.60
N SER A 27 2.00 8.39 0.73
CA SER A 27 1.20 9.59 1.04
C SER A 27 0.68 10.25 -0.21
N LEU A 28 -0.58 10.71 -0.16
CA LEU A 28 -1.13 11.51 -1.25
C LEU A 28 -0.52 12.92 -1.24
N ARG A 29 -0.26 13.46 -2.42
CA ARG A 29 -0.01 14.87 -2.63
C ARG A 29 -1.34 15.60 -2.55
N ALA A 30 -1.41 16.60 -1.69
CA ALA A 30 -2.60 17.40 -1.45
C ALA A 30 -2.30 18.89 -1.60
N ARG A 31 -3.27 19.63 -2.12
CA ARG A 31 -3.23 21.10 -2.17
C ARG A 31 -3.51 21.69 -0.78
N PRO A 32 -3.23 22.98 -0.53
CA PRO A 32 -3.50 23.63 0.76
C PRO A 32 -4.95 23.56 1.23
N ASP A 33 -5.90 23.41 0.31
CA ASP A 33 -7.31 23.25 0.65
C ASP A 33 -7.66 21.83 1.14
N GLY A 34 -6.78 20.84 0.96
CA GLY A 34 -7.00 19.44 1.29
C GLY A 34 -7.58 18.60 0.14
N THR A 35 -7.58 19.10 -1.10
CA THR A 35 -7.92 18.32 -2.31
C THR A 35 -6.70 17.61 -2.87
N LEU A 36 -6.93 16.49 -3.57
CA LEU A 36 -5.88 15.75 -4.27
C LEU A 36 -5.16 16.64 -5.29
N ALA A 37 -3.83 16.66 -5.26
CA ALA A 37 -3.04 17.30 -6.30
C ALA A 37 -3.19 16.54 -7.62
N LEU A 38 -3.35 17.24 -8.75
CA LEU A 38 -3.48 16.64 -10.09
C LEU A 38 -2.30 17.00 -11.01
N THR A 39 -1.29 17.69 -10.47
CA THR A 39 -0.03 17.95 -11.15
C THR A 39 0.72 16.62 -11.39
N PRO A 40 1.58 16.51 -12.41
CA PRO A 40 2.45 15.34 -12.58
C PRO A 40 3.39 15.10 -11.40
N HIS A 41 4.02 13.93 -11.34
CA HIS A 41 5.13 13.69 -10.41
C HIS A 41 6.19 14.79 -10.55
N PRO A 42 6.68 15.39 -9.44
CA PRO A 42 7.61 16.51 -9.52
C PRO A 42 8.90 16.10 -10.23
N ALA A 43 9.24 16.78 -11.33
CA ALA A 43 10.38 16.42 -12.17
C ALA A 43 11.73 16.42 -11.41
N ALA A 44 11.85 17.28 -10.39
CA ALA A 44 13.04 17.35 -9.53
C ALA A 44 13.24 16.10 -8.66
N LEU A 45 12.20 15.31 -8.41
CA LEU A 45 12.28 14.03 -7.70
C LEU A 45 12.71 12.87 -8.63
N GLY A 46 12.95 13.15 -9.90
CA GLY A 46 13.46 12.19 -10.87
C GLY A 46 12.36 11.31 -11.47
N ALA A 47 12.74 10.11 -11.90
CA ALA A 47 11.85 9.18 -12.59
C ALA A 47 11.31 8.12 -11.62
N PRO A 48 9.98 8.07 -11.36
CA PRO A 48 9.39 7.08 -10.44
C PRO A 48 9.72 5.63 -10.81
N LEU A 49 9.92 5.33 -12.10
CA LEU A 49 10.23 3.97 -12.55
C LEU A 49 11.55 3.43 -11.99
N THR A 50 12.54 4.30 -11.76
CA THR A 50 13.93 3.88 -11.49
C THR A 50 14.56 4.56 -10.29
N HIS A 51 13.92 5.57 -9.71
CA HIS A 51 14.47 6.28 -8.57
C HIS A 51 14.45 5.36 -7.32
N PRO A 52 15.58 5.24 -6.58
CA PRO A 52 15.74 4.19 -5.56
C PRO A 52 14.94 4.44 -4.27
N HIS A 53 14.56 5.69 -3.99
CA HIS A 53 13.98 6.07 -2.69
C HIS A 53 12.61 6.75 -2.78
N ILE A 54 12.19 7.13 -3.99
CA ILE A 54 11.01 7.98 -4.20
C ILE A 54 10.36 7.48 -5.48
N THR A 55 9.15 6.98 -5.37
CA THR A 55 8.37 6.50 -6.50
C THR A 55 6.90 6.89 -6.31
N THR A 56 6.02 6.33 -7.13
CA THR A 56 4.58 6.44 -6.98
C THR A 56 3.99 5.04 -6.87
N ASP A 57 2.99 4.88 -6.00
CA ASP A 57 2.17 3.67 -5.99
C ASP A 57 1.03 3.82 -7.02
N TYR A 58 -0.23 3.62 -6.65
CA TYR A 58 -1.32 3.49 -7.62
C TYR A 58 -1.51 4.76 -8.46
N SER A 59 -1.52 5.90 -7.78
CA SER A 59 -1.82 7.20 -8.38
C SER A 59 -0.53 7.99 -8.64
N GLU A 60 -0.54 8.82 -9.68
CA GLU A 60 0.52 9.82 -9.92
C GLU A 60 0.68 10.79 -8.73
N SER A 61 -0.38 10.90 -7.93
CA SER A 61 -0.43 11.74 -6.74
C SER A 61 -0.16 10.96 -5.46
N LEU A 62 0.02 9.64 -5.51
CA LEU A 62 0.34 8.81 -4.34
C LEU A 62 1.84 8.52 -4.32
N ILE A 63 2.60 9.37 -3.63
CA ILE A 63 4.04 9.19 -3.51
C ILE A 63 4.34 8.04 -2.55
N GLU A 64 5.38 7.28 -2.86
CA GLU A 64 5.90 6.21 -2.01
C GLU A 64 7.38 6.48 -1.73
N LEU A 65 7.73 6.56 -0.43
CA LEU A 65 9.09 6.78 0.05
C LEU A 65 9.65 5.45 0.51
N VAL A 66 10.86 5.09 0.05
CA VAL A 66 11.50 3.80 0.30
C VAL A 66 12.89 3.99 0.89
N THR A 67 13.12 3.47 2.09
CA THR A 67 14.44 3.50 2.74
C THR A 67 15.34 2.37 2.23
N GLY A 68 16.65 2.52 2.42
CA GLY A 68 17.57 1.38 2.43
C GLY A 68 17.31 0.40 3.58
N VAL A 69 18.14 -0.64 3.66
CA VAL A 69 18.09 -1.62 4.76
C VAL A 69 19.04 -1.19 5.89
N HIS A 70 18.52 -1.07 7.10
CA HIS A 70 19.25 -0.64 8.29
C HIS A 70 19.24 -1.68 9.40
N ARG A 71 20.31 -1.71 10.20
CA ARG A 71 20.38 -2.52 11.43
C ARG A 71 19.86 -1.81 12.67
N ASP A 72 19.76 -0.50 12.60
CA ASP A 72 19.26 0.36 13.67
C ASP A 72 17.96 1.04 13.25
N ALA A 73 17.01 1.16 14.18
CA ALA A 73 15.71 1.75 13.90
C ALA A 73 15.79 3.27 13.75
N ALA A 74 16.65 3.95 14.53
CA ALA A 74 16.81 5.40 14.43
C ALA A 74 17.49 5.78 13.12
N ALA A 75 18.49 5.01 12.66
CA ALA A 75 19.12 5.20 11.36
C ALA A 75 18.09 5.09 10.20
N CYS A 76 17.20 4.09 10.25
CA CYS A 76 16.12 3.95 9.26
C CYS A 76 15.16 5.15 9.25
N LEU A 77 14.79 5.64 10.43
CA LEU A 77 13.92 6.82 10.56
C LEU A 77 14.61 8.11 10.14
N ASN A 78 15.92 8.24 10.34
CA ASN A 78 16.70 9.39 9.89
C ASN A 78 16.73 9.45 8.35
N GLU A 79 17.03 8.34 7.67
CA GLU A 79 16.97 8.29 6.20
C GLU A 79 15.55 8.61 5.69
N LEU A 80 14.51 8.01 6.31
CA LEU A 80 13.13 8.33 5.94
C LEU A 80 12.82 9.83 6.10
N THR A 81 13.36 10.47 7.15
CA THR A 81 13.20 11.90 7.40
C THR A 81 13.90 12.73 6.34
N GLU A 82 15.12 12.38 5.96
CA GLU A 82 15.89 13.05 4.88
C GLU A 82 15.15 12.96 3.54
N ILE A 83 14.66 11.77 3.18
CA ILE A 83 13.84 11.57 1.97
C ILE A 83 12.59 12.46 2.02
N HIS A 84 11.90 12.48 3.17
CA HIS A 84 10.70 13.31 3.37
C HIS A 84 11.00 14.81 3.20
N GLN A 85 12.13 15.30 3.71
CA GLN A 85 12.53 16.70 3.62
C GLN A 85 12.78 17.12 2.17
N VAL A 86 13.44 16.28 1.38
CA VAL A 86 13.62 16.53 -0.07
C VAL A 86 12.27 16.62 -0.75
N VAL A 87 11.38 15.66 -0.50
CA VAL A 87 10.04 15.64 -1.09
C VAL A 87 9.23 16.87 -0.70
N ALA A 88 9.22 17.24 0.58
CA ALA A 88 8.51 18.41 1.07
C ALA A 88 9.04 19.72 0.47
N HIS A 89 10.36 19.84 0.30
CA HIS A 89 10.98 20.98 -0.36
C HIS A 89 10.50 21.14 -1.80
N GLU A 90 10.50 20.05 -2.58
CA GLU A 90 10.03 20.08 -3.97
C GLU A 90 8.53 20.34 -4.08
N MET A 91 7.72 19.81 -3.16
CA MET A 91 6.27 20.06 -3.13
C MET A 91 5.91 21.52 -2.85
N ALA A 92 6.64 22.16 -1.95
CA ALA A 92 6.49 23.59 -1.68
C ALA A 92 6.76 24.42 -2.95
N ALA A 93 7.76 24.02 -3.75
CA ALA A 93 8.17 24.75 -4.95
C ALA A 93 7.17 24.66 -6.13
N ILE A 94 6.39 23.58 -6.24
CA ILE A 94 5.51 23.31 -7.41
C ILE A 94 4.06 23.77 -7.25
N GLY A 95 3.74 24.53 -6.21
CA GLY A 95 2.38 25.03 -5.95
C GLY A 95 1.91 24.89 -4.51
N ASP A 96 2.86 24.85 -3.56
CA ASP A 96 2.58 24.69 -2.13
C ASP A 96 1.78 23.41 -1.82
N GLU A 97 2.11 22.33 -2.53
CA GLU A 97 1.57 21.01 -2.24
C GLU A 97 2.16 20.46 -0.93
N SER A 98 1.45 19.52 -0.31
CA SER A 98 1.90 18.85 0.91
C SER A 98 1.59 17.36 0.88
N LEU A 99 2.26 16.61 1.73
CA LEU A 99 1.96 15.19 1.93
C LEU A 99 0.82 15.03 2.92
N TRP A 100 -0.25 14.38 2.45
CA TRP A 100 -1.38 14.01 3.29
C TRP A 100 -0.94 13.04 4.39
N VAL A 101 -1.29 13.36 5.64
CA VAL A 101 -0.72 12.73 6.84
C VAL A 101 -1.57 11.57 7.39
N ALA A 102 -2.63 11.17 6.69
CA ALA A 102 -3.52 10.09 7.13
C ALA A 102 -3.62 8.96 6.08
N SER A 103 -3.93 7.75 6.55
CA SER A 103 -4.16 6.59 5.68
C SER A 103 -5.40 6.75 4.82
N MET A 104 -6.51 7.20 5.42
CA MET A 104 -7.71 7.51 4.64
C MET A 104 -7.45 8.79 3.83
N PRO A 105 -7.82 8.82 2.55
CA PRO A 105 -7.34 9.83 1.62
C PRO A 105 -7.88 11.23 1.92
N CYS A 106 -7.21 12.23 1.36
CA CYS A 106 -7.69 13.61 1.28
C CYS A 106 -8.94 13.70 0.38
N ARG A 107 -9.48 14.90 0.12
CA ARG A 107 -10.65 15.05 -0.75
C ARG A 107 -10.31 14.66 -2.17
N LEU A 108 -10.93 13.57 -2.64
CA LEU A 108 -10.69 13.01 -3.96
C LEU A 108 -11.67 13.56 -5.00
N PRO A 109 -11.25 13.69 -6.27
CA PRO A 109 -12.17 13.95 -7.37
C PRO A 109 -13.06 12.71 -7.64
N THR A 110 -13.84 12.74 -8.73
CA THR A 110 -14.52 11.54 -9.22
C THR A 110 -13.49 10.45 -9.57
N ASP A 111 -13.90 9.19 -9.54
CA ASP A 111 -13.00 8.04 -9.61
C ASP A 111 -12.13 8.05 -10.87
N GLU A 112 -12.72 8.40 -12.02
CA GLU A 112 -12.07 8.46 -13.33
C GLU A 112 -11.00 9.56 -13.42
N ASN A 113 -11.11 10.59 -12.57
CA ASN A 113 -10.22 11.74 -12.52
C ASN A 113 -9.06 11.56 -11.54
N ILE A 114 -9.00 10.45 -10.79
CA ILE A 114 -7.82 10.09 -10.00
C ILE A 114 -6.72 9.66 -10.99
N PRO A 115 -5.57 10.36 -11.07
CA PRO A 115 -4.56 10.10 -12.07
C PRO A 115 -3.81 8.81 -11.74
N LEU A 116 -3.60 7.94 -12.73
CA LEU A 116 -2.80 6.71 -12.57
C LEU A 116 -1.32 7.03 -12.60
N GLY A 117 -0.50 6.27 -11.86
CA GLY A 117 0.96 6.40 -11.90
C GLY A 117 1.52 6.24 -13.32
N VAL A 118 2.37 7.20 -13.73
CA VAL A 118 3.00 7.28 -15.05
C VAL A 118 4.48 6.94 -14.96
N TYR A 119 4.92 5.95 -15.74
CA TYR A 119 6.30 5.42 -15.69
C TYR A 119 7.04 5.53 -17.03
N GLY A 120 6.63 6.48 -17.88
CA GLY A 120 7.20 6.68 -19.21
C GLY A 120 6.72 5.67 -20.26
N THR A 121 7.40 5.64 -21.40
CA THR A 121 6.96 4.91 -22.62
C THR A 121 7.62 3.55 -22.83
N SER A 122 8.55 3.15 -21.95
CA SER A 122 9.18 1.83 -22.01
C SER A 122 8.13 0.72 -21.80
N ASN A 123 8.40 -0.50 -22.28
CA ASN A 123 7.48 -1.62 -22.10
C ASN A 123 7.17 -1.90 -20.63
N VAL A 124 8.18 -1.84 -19.76
CA VAL A 124 8.03 -2.02 -18.31
C VAL A 124 7.21 -0.89 -17.69
N GLY A 125 7.48 0.36 -18.07
CA GLY A 125 6.74 1.52 -17.59
C GLY A 125 5.26 1.46 -17.99
N ARG A 126 4.99 1.19 -19.27
CA ARG A 126 3.63 1.00 -19.78
C ARG A 126 2.90 -0.15 -19.09
N ALA A 127 3.56 -1.29 -18.86
CA ALA A 127 2.97 -2.42 -18.15
C ALA A 127 2.55 -2.04 -16.71
N LYS A 128 3.35 -1.23 -16.00
CA LYS A 128 2.99 -0.73 -14.65
C LYS A 128 1.76 0.19 -14.66
N SER A 129 1.60 1.02 -15.68
CA SER A 129 0.40 1.85 -15.85
C SER A 129 -0.83 1.03 -16.26
N VAL A 130 -0.68 0.04 -17.14
CA VAL A 130 -1.76 -0.91 -17.52
C VAL A 130 -2.21 -1.75 -16.32
N TYR A 131 -1.28 -2.18 -15.47
CA TYR A 131 -1.60 -2.85 -14.21
C TYR A 131 -2.53 -1.98 -13.33
N ARG A 132 -2.20 -0.71 -13.15
CA ARG A 132 -3.01 0.25 -12.38
C ARG A 132 -4.36 0.56 -13.03
N MET A 133 -4.41 0.60 -14.36
CA MET A 133 -5.67 0.69 -15.10
C MET A 133 -6.58 -0.50 -14.75
N GLY A 134 -6.03 -1.71 -14.77
CA GLY A 134 -6.75 -2.93 -14.39
C GLY A 134 -7.25 -2.88 -12.95
N LEU A 135 -6.41 -2.46 -11.99
CA LEU A 135 -6.84 -2.26 -10.61
C LEU A 135 -7.99 -1.25 -10.48
N GLY A 136 -7.94 -0.17 -11.27
CA GLY A 136 -9.01 0.83 -11.33
C GLY A 136 -10.34 0.24 -11.81
N HIS A 137 -10.31 -0.56 -12.89
CA HIS A 137 -11.52 -1.22 -13.39
C HIS A 137 -12.06 -2.30 -12.43
N ARG A 138 -11.18 -3.05 -11.76
CA ARG A 138 -11.56 -4.19 -10.92
C ARG A 138 -12.09 -3.75 -9.55
N TYR A 139 -11.53 -2.68 -8.98
CA TYR A 139 -11.75 -2.32 -7.58
C TYR A 139 -12.14 -0.84 -7.36
N GLY A 140 -12.12 -0.01 -8.41
CA GLY A 140 -12.26 1.43 -8.31
C GLY A 140 -10.96 2.13 -7.89
N ARG A 141 -10.70 3.31 -8.47
CA ARG A 141 -9.47 4.09 -8.26
C ARG A 141 -9.37 4.63 -6.83
N ARG A 142 -10.49 5.04 -6.26
CA ARG A 142 -10.60 5.63 -4.93
C ARG A 142 -10.03 4.73 -3.83
N MET A 143 -10.37 3.44 -3.84
CA MET A 143 -9.86 2.48 -2.85
C MET A 143 -8.33 2.41 -2.88
N GLN A 144 -7.75 2.54 -4.07
CA GLN A 144 -6.32 2.43 -4.32
C GLN A 144 -5.53 3.68 -3.87
N THR A 145 -6.21 4.71 -3.35
CA THR A 145 -5.58 5.92 -2.79
C THR A 145 -5.38 5.86 -1.28
N ILE A 146 -5.82 4.77 -0.62
CA ILE A 146 -5.59 4.56 0.80
C ILE A 146 -4.10 4.28 1.02
N ALA A 147 -3.43 5.14 1.78
CA ALA A 147 -2.00 5.04 2.03
C ALA A 147 -1.67 4.15 3.24
N GLY A 148 -0.54 3.46 3.17
CA GLY A 148 0.02 2.63 4.23
C GLY A 148 1.47 2.92 4.58
N ILE A 149 1.94 2.17 5.58
CA ILE A 149 3.36 1.98 5.89
C ILE A 149 3.63 0.49 5.79
N HIS A 150 4.68 0.12 5.06
CA HIS A 150 5.22 -1.24 5.08
C HIS A 150 6.50 -1.25 5.90
N TYR A 151 6.57 -2.16 6.86
CA TYR A 151 7.76 -2.39 7.65
C TYR A 151 8.42 -3.69 7.20
N ASN A 152 9.47 -3.55 6.42
CA ASN A 152 10.28 -4.64 5.92
C ASN A 152 11.26 -5.08 7.01
N TRP A 153 11.35 -6.39 7.25
CA TRP A 153 12.12 -6.92 8.38
C TRP A 153 12.78 -8.25 8.04
N SER A 154 14.01 -8.44 8.52
CA SER A 154 14.73 -9.70 8.41
C SER A 154 15.56 -10.00 9.66
N LEU A 155 15.77 -11.29 9.96
CA LEU A 155 16.65 -11.75 11.01
C LEU A 155 17.68 -12.73 10.43
N PRO A 156 18.98 -12.58 10.73
CA PRO A 156 20.01 -13.48 10.23
C PRO A 156 19.73 -14.95 10.60
N GLY A 157 20.02 -15.84 9.67
CA GLY A 157 19.90 -17.29 9.88
C GLY A 157 18.48 -17.83 9.95
N LEU A 158 17.46 -17.08 9.52
CA LEU A 158 16.12 -17.63 9.26
C LEU A 158 16.05 -18.20 7.85
N GLY A 159 15.55 -19.43 7.72
CA GLY A 159 15.21 -20.04 6.44
C GLY A 159 13.74 -19.83 6.07
N ASN A 160 13.33 -20.42 4.94
CA ASN A 160 11.95 -20.33 4.46
C ASN A 160 10.94 -20.84 5.48
N ASP A 161 11.18 -22.01 6.08
CA ASP A 161 10.27 -22.61 7.05
C ASP A 161 10.07 -21.73 8.29
N ASP A 162 11.12 -21.02 8.71
CA ASP A 162 11.05 -20.07 9.82
C ASP A 162 10.19 -18.86 9.46
N TYR A 163 10.38 -18.27 8.27
CA TYR A 163 9.58 -17.14 7.80
C TYR A 163 8.11 -17.53 7.60
N PHE A 164 7.81 -18.72 7.08
CA PHE A 164 6.43 -19.21 7.02
C PHE A 164 5.85 -19.44 8.42
N GLY A 165 6.65 -19.93 9.38
CA GLY A 165 6.29 -19.96 10.80
C GLY A 165 5.96 -18.57 11.36
N LEU A 166 6.77 -17.57 11.02
CA LEU A 166 6.56 -16.17 11.39
C LEU A 166 5.28 -15.61 10.78
N ILE A 167 5.01 -15.84 9.49
CA ILE A 167 3.79 -15.39 8.81
C ILE A 167 2.55 -15.98 9.49
N ARG A 168 2.56 -17.28 9.81
CA ARG A 168 1.44 -17.91 10.54
C ARG A 168 1.24 -17.31 11.93
N ASN A 169 2.31 -16.96 12.65
CA ASN A 169 2.23 -16.26 13.93
C ASN A 169 1.74 -14.82 13.78
N PHE A 170 2.22 -14.10 12.77
CA PHE A 170 1.80 -12.74 12.47
C PHE A 170 0.31 -12.70 12.16
N ARG A 171 -0.19 -13.56 11.26
CA ARG A 171 -1.63 -13.63 10.93
C ARG A 171 -2.51 -13.89 12.15
N ARG A 172 -2.06 -14.72 13.10
CA ARG A 172 -2.79 -14.99 14.36
C ARG A 172 -2.87 -13.76 15.28
N ASN A 173 -1.89 -12.86 15.22
CA ASN A 173 -1.75 -11.75 16.15
C ASN A 173 -1.86 -10.37 15.49
N ALA A 174 -2.12 -10.30 14.19
CA ALA A 174 -2.14 -9.05 13.41
C ALA A 174 -3.16 -8.04 13.95
N PHE A 175 -4.24 -8.51 14.59
CA PHE A 175 -5.23 -7.65 15.24
C PHE A 175 -4.60 -6.72 16.28
N LEU A 176 -3.53 -7.14 16.96
CA LEU A 176 -2.87 -6.32 17.98
C LEU A 176 -2.25 -5.07 17.37
N LEU A 177 -1.67 -5.17 16.17
CA LEU A 177 -1.14 -4.03 15.45
C LEU A 177 -2.26 -3.05 15.08
N LEU A 178 -3.43 -3.57 14.68
CA LEU A 178 -4.58 -2.74 14.34
C LEU A 178 -5.16 -2.05 15.57
N VAL A 179 -5.11 -2.68 16.73
CA VAL A 179 -5.60 -2.08 17.99
C VAL A 179 -4.63 -1.01 18.51
N LEU A 180 -3.32 -1.27 18.45
CA LEU A 180 -2.30 -0.37 19.01
C LEU A 180 -1.94 0.80 18.08
N PHE A 181 -1.89 0.55 16.78
CA PHE A 181 -1.38 1.50 15.79
C PHE A 181 -2.41 1.86 14.70
N GLY A 182 -3.65 1.35 14.82
CA GLY A 182 -4.73 1.78 13.95
C GLY A 182 -5.01 3.28 14.14
N ALA A 183 -4.76 4.05 13.08
CA ALA A 183 -4.92 5.50 13.07
C ALA A 183 -5.83 5.96 11.91
N SER A 184 -6.87 5.19 11.59
CA SER A 184 -7.86 5.54 10.56
C SER A 184 -9.31 5.32 11.02
N PRO A 185 -9.77 5.91 12.15
CA PRO A 185 -11.14 5.77 12.60
C PRO A 185 -12.16 6.61 11.80
N VAL A 186 -11.68 7.59 11.03
CA VAL A 186 -12.46 8.61 10.31
C VAL A 186 -12.03 8.66 8.85
N LEU A 187 -12.96 9.00 7.96
CA LEU A 187 -12.72 9.30 6.55
C LEU A 187 -13.63 10.44 6.05
N ASP A 188 -13.30 11.01 4.88
CA ASP A 188 -14.11 12.01 4.19
C ASP A 188 -15.41 11.38 3.63
N ALA A 189 -16.57 12.00 3.83
CA ALA A 189 -17.87 11.44 3.44
C ALA A 189 -17.98 11.09 1.93
N PRO A 190 -17.49 11.92 0.99
CA PRO A 190 -17.34 11.57 -0.42
C PRO A 190 -16.63 10.24 -0.68
N PHE A 191 -15.78 9.75 0.23
CA PHE A 191 -15.06 8.50 0.03
C PHE A 191 -16.00 7.27 -0.03
N VAL A 192 -17.13 7.34 0.66
CA VAL A 192 -18.12 6.25 0.72
C VAL A 192 -19.43 6.59 0.03
N ALA A 193 -19.51 7.75 -0.64
CA ALA A 193 -20.72 8.20 -1.32
C ALA A 193 -21.21 7.17 -2.36
N GLY A 194 -22.49 6.83 -2.29
CA GLY A 194 -23.12 5.84 -3.18
C GLY A 194 -22.74 4.39 -2.91
N ARG A 195 -22.06 4.09 -1.80
CA ARG A 195 -21.72 2.72 -1.36
C ARG A 195 -22.51 2.35 -0.11
N ASP A 196 -22.85 1.07 0.02
CA ASP A 196 -23.39 0.56 1.27
C ASP A 196 -22.28 0.54 2.34
N HIS A 197 -22.56 1.12 3.51
CA HIS A 197 -21.62 1.19 4.61
C HIS A 197 -22.30 1.38 5.96
N GLY A 198 -21.67 0.90 7.04
CA GLY A 198 -22.15 1.06 8.41
C GLY A 198 -21.62 2.28 9.16
N LEU A 199 -20.92 3.21 8.49
CA LEU A 199 -20.35 4.39 9.14
C LEU A 199 -21.41 5.40 9.60
N GLN A 200 -21.10 6.14 10.64
CA GLN A 200 -21.90 7.25 11.17
C GLN A 200 -21.32 8.60 10.73
N PRO A 201 -22.14 9.64 10.55
CA PRO A 201 -21.64 10.99 10.34
C PRO A 201 -20.84 11.51 11.54
N LEU A 202 -19.73 12.20 11.26
CA LEU A 202 -18.95 12.99 12.21
C LEU A 202 -18.88 14.42 11.68
N GLY A 203 -19.82 15.26 12.13
CA GLY A 203 -20.00 16.60 11.55
C GLY A 203 -20.56 16.53 10.12
N GLU A 204 -20.26 17.55 9.32
CA GLU A 204 -20.85 17.71 7.97
C GLU A 204 -20.09 16.96 6.87
N ALA A 205 -18.78 16.76 7.02
CA ALA A 205 -17.90 16.31 5.94
C ALA A 205 -17.24 14.94 6.18
N SER A 206 -17.41 14.33 7.35
CA SER A 206 -16.68 13.11 7.72
C SER A 206 -17.59 11.99 8.18
N MET A 207 -17.10 10.76 8.03
CA MET A 207 -17.75 9.53 8.46
C MET A 207 -16.80 8.74 9.35
N TYR A 208 -17.33 8.06 10.37
CA TYR A 208 -16.51 7.33 11.34
C TYR A 208 -17.27 6.14 11.95
N LEU A 209 -16.57 5.34 12.75
CA LEU A 209 -17.15 4.37 13.67
C LEU A 209 -16.62 4.61 15.08
N PRO A 210 -17.47 4.68 16.13
CA PRO A 210 -17.04 5.06 17.49
C PRO A 210 -15.92 4.23 18.10
N HIS A 211 -15.77 2.98 17.67
CA HIS A 211 -14.76 2.04 18.20
C HIS A 211 -13.82 1.51 17.12
N ALA A 212 -13.85 2.07 15.90
CA ALA A 212 -12.90 1.67 14.88
C ALA A 212 -11.51 2.16 15.25
N THR A 213 -10.51 1.31 15.01
CA THR A 213 -9.10 1.70 15.08
C THR A 213 -8.53 1.93 13.68
N SER A 214 -8.84 1.04 12.74
CA SER A 214 -8.34 1.09 11.37
C SER A 214 -9.42 0.76 10.33
N LEU A 215 -10.11 1.79 9.79
CA LEU A 215 -11.03 1.62 8.66
C LEU A 215 -10.28 1.20 7.39
N ARG A 216 -9.00 1.57 7.24
CA ARG A 216 -8.09 1.09 6.17
C ARG A 216 -8.05 -0.43 6.07
N MET A 217 -8.13 -1.13 7.20
CA MET A 217 -8.07 -2.60 7.26
C MET A 217 -9.45 -3.26 7.37
N GLY A 218 -10.52 -2.47 7.31
CA GLY A 218 -11.90 -2.94 7.32
C GLY A 218 -12.47 -3.19 5.93
N ARG A 219 -13.81 -3.34 5.83
CA ARG A 219 -14.54 -3.62 4.58
C ARG A 219 -14.47 -2.50 3.54
N LEU A 220 -14.09 -1.28 3.96
CA LEU A 220 -13.91 -0.12 3.08
C LEU A 220 -12.48 -0.01 2.54
N GLY A 221 -11.57 -0.84 3.06
CA GLY A 221 -10.19 -0.93 2.64
C GLY A 221 -9.98 -1.85 1.44
N TYR A 222 -8.76 -2.35 1.29
CA TYR A 222 -8.36 -3.28 0.25
C TYR A 222 -8.96 -4.67 0.45
N GLN A 223 -10.23 -4.85 0.09
CA GLN A 223 -10.90 -6.17 0.04
C GLN A 223 -11.67 -6.32 -1.27
N SER A 224 -11.61 -7.52 -1.86
CA SER A 224 -12.42 -7.88 -3.04
C SER A 224 -12.89 -9.32 -2.98
N ASP A 225 -14.04 -9.60 -3.59
CA ASP A 225 -14.63 -10.94 -3.63
C ASP A 225 -13.73 -11.97 -4.33
N ALA A 226 -13.01 -11.54 -5.38
CA ALA A 226 -12.02 -12.38 -6.04
C ALA A 226 -10.91 -12.82 -5.07
N GLN A 227 -10.36 -11.88 -4.29
CA GLN A 227 -9.33 -12.20 -3.29
C GLN A 227 -9.87 -13.01 -2.12
N ALA A 228 -11.13 -12.81 -1.72
CA ALA A 228 -11.77 -13.58 -0.65
C ALA A 228 -11.90 -15.07 -0.99
N SER A 229 -11.94 -15.41 -2.29
CA SER A 229 -11.98 -16.80 -2.76
C SER A 229 -10.61 -17.49 -2.80
N LEU A 230 -9.51 -16.73 -2.64
CA LEU A 230 -8.15 -17.27 -2.72
C LEU A 230 -7.72 -17.93 -1.40
N ASN A 231 -7.54 -19.25 -1.45
CA ASN A 231 -7.03 -20.04 -0.34
C ASN A 231 -5.50 -20.18 -0.41
N VAL A 232 -4.79 -19.11 -0.09
CA VAL A 232 -3.31 -19.11 -0.12
C VAL A 232 -2.74 -19.90 1.07
N SER A 233 -1.92 -20.91 0.78
CA SER A 233 -1.19 -21.66 1.81
C SER A 233 0.05 -20.91 2.30
N TYR A 234 0.23 -20.85 3.62
CA TYR A 234 1.43 -20.29 4.27
C TYR A 234 2.18 -21.35 5.08
N ASN A 235 2.11 -22.62 4.65
CA ASN A 235 2.75 -23.73 5.35
C ASN A 235 4.24 -23.85 4.98
N CYS A 236 4.55 -23.75 3.70
CA CYS A 236 5.90 -23.80 3.13
C CYS A 236 5.93 -23.09 1.77
N LEU A 237 7.15 -22.88 1.25
CA LEU A 237 7.40 -22.17 -0.02
C LEU A 237 6.63 -22.78 -1.19
N ASP A 238 6.71 -24.11 -1.38
CA ASP A 238 6.11 -24.78 -2.54
C ASP A 238 4.58 -24.59 -2.55
N SER A 239 3.93 -24.82 -1.40
CA SER A 239 2.48 -24.66 -1.30
C SER A 239 2.03 -23.21 -1.52
N TYR A 240 2.84 -22.24 -1.11
CA TYR A 240 2.58 -20.82 -1.32
C TYR A 240 2.74 -20.44 -2.79
N ALA A 241 3.83 -20.87 -3.42
CA ALA A 241 4.10 -20.62 -4.84
C ALA A 241 3.00 -21.21 -5.73
N ASN A 242 2.61 -22.47 -5.49
CA ASN A 242 1.52 -23.12 -6.22
C ASN A 242 0.18 -22.39 -6.04
N SER A 243 -0.10 -21.87 -4.84
CA SER A 243 -1.32 -21.07 -4.59
C SER A 243 -1.33 -19.77 -5.40
N LEU A 244 -0.19 -19.08 -5.48
CA LEU A 244 -0.06 -17.85 -6.24
C LEU A 244 -0.10 -18.09 -7.75
N GLU A 245 0.57 -19.13 -8.24
CA GLU A 245 0.53 -19.50 -9.66
C GLU A 245 -0.90 -19.80 -10.11
N ALA A 246 -1.64 -20.60 -9.34
CA ALA A 246 -3.05 -20.87 -9.62
C ALA A 246 -3.88 -19.57 -9.63
N ALA A 247 -3.67 -18.66 -8.68
CA ALA A 247 -4.38 -17.38 -8.62
C ALA A 247 -4.06 -16.44 -9.78
N LEU A 248 -2.86 -16.53 -10.36
CA LEU A 248 -2.42 -15.69 -11.48
C LEU A 248 -2.80 -16.25 -12.86
N THR A 249 -3.11 -17.55 -12.93
CA THR A 249 -3.35 -18.27 -14.20
C THR A 249 -4.82 -18.62 -14.44
N GLN A 250 -5.65 -18.57 -13.40
CA GLN A 250 -7.09 -18.81 -13.54
C GLN A 250 -7.84 -17.54 -13.95
N PRO A 251 -8.66 -17.59 -15.00
CA PRO A 251 -9.47 -16.46 -15.38
C PRO A 251 -10.60 -16.21 -14.38
N TYR A 252 -10.98 -14.94 -14.22
CA TYR A 252 -12.12 -14.55 -13.39
C TYR A 252 -13.24 -13.93 -14.25
N PRO A 253 -14.48 -14.46 -14.24
CA PRO A 253 -15.52 -14.04 -15.18
C PRO A 253 -15.83 -12.54 -15.19
N ALA A 254 -15.82 -11.89 -14.03
CA ALA A 254 -16.05 -10.44 -13.96
C ALA A 254 -14.91 -9.64 -14.61
N TYR A 255 -13.69 -10.17 -14.60
CA TYR A 255 -12.53 -9.53 -15.22
C TYR A 255 -12.48 -9.81 -16.72
N GLU A 256 -12.92 -10.99 -17.17
CA GLU A 256 -13.12 -11.29 -18.60
C GLU A 256 -14.13 -10.32 -19.24
N ALA A 257 -15.22 -10.01 -18.54
CA ALA A 257 -16.25 -9.08 -19.01
C ALA A 257 -15.72 -7.64 -19.24
N ILE A 258 -14.65 -7.23 -18.55
CA ILE A 258 -13.98 -5.93 -18.77
C ILE A 258 -13.19 -5.95 -20.11
N GLY A 259 -12.69 -7.12 -20.50
CA GLY A 259 -11.82 -7.30 -21.66
C GLY A 259 -10.39 -6.78 -21.46
N ILE A 260 -9.44 -7.30 -22.24
CA ILE A 260 -8.02 -6.90 -22.15
C ILE A 260 -7.78 -5.54 -22.81
N ARG A 261 -8.50 -5.25 -23.91
CA ARG A 261 -8.41 -3.98 -24.63
C ARG A 261 -9.79 -3.36 -24.81
N ASN A 262 -9.84 -2.04 -24.81
CA ASN A 262 -11.05 -1.30 -25.19
C ASN A 262 -11.22 -1.24 -26.71
N LEU A 263 -12.35 -0.69 -27.17
CA LEU A 263 -12.68 -0.52 -28.60
C LEU A 263 -11.66 0.38 -29.34
N GLY A 264 -10.96 1.26 -28.63
CA GLY A 264 -9.90 2.12 -29.16
C GLY A 264 -8.54 1.41 -29.29
N GLY A 265 -8.43 0.16 -28.86
CA GLY A 265 -7.20 -0.64 -28.94
C GLY A 265 -6.22 -0.42 -27.78
N GLU A 266 -6.57 0.38 -26.78
CA GLU A 266 -5.77 0.57 -25.57
C GLU A 266 -6.02 -0.56 -24.57
N TYR A 267 -5.04 -0.85 -23.72
CA TYR A 267 -5.15 -1.91 -22.72
C TYR A 267 -5.92 -1.44 -21.48
N ASN A 268 -6.93 -2.21 -21.09
CA ASN A 268 -7.65 -2.04 -19.82
C ASN A 268 -6.93 -2.76 -18.66
N GLN A 269 -6.28 -3.89 -18.93
CA GLN A 269 -5.65 -4.75 -17.93
C GLN A 269 -4.62 -5.71 -18.57
N LEU A 270 -3.76 -6.31 -17.74
CA LEU A 270 -2.70 -7.22 -18.19
C LEU A 270 -3.21 -8.63 -18.52
N ALA A 271 -4.20 -9.10 -17.76
CA ALA A 271 -4.84 -10.39 -17.89
C ALA A 271 -6.30 -10.25 -17.41
N THR A 272 -7.08 -11.31 -17.51
CA THR A 272 -8.47 -11.36 -17.04
C THR A 272 -8.52 -12.26 -15.83
#